data_AF-A0A6J5VMH4-F1
#
_entry.id   AF-A0A6J5VMH4-F1
#
_cell.length_a   1.000
_cell.length_b   1.000
_cell.length_c   1.000
_cell.angle_alpha   90.00
_cell.angle_beta   90.00
_cell.angle_gamma   90.00
#
_symmetry.space_group_name_H-M   'P 1'
#
loop_
_entity.id
_entity.type
_entity.pdbx_description
1 polymer ?
#
loop_
_entity_poly.entity_id
_entity_poly.type
_entity_poly.pdbx_seq_one_letter_code
_entity_poly.pdbx_strand_id
1 'polypeptide(L)' 'MGDWNKPCIEEHHPGVTLLRGFFENLLKSFLDNGGEIGRRHLMEAAIADKEYQALSVVD' A
#
# COMPACT_ATOMS: atom_id res chain seq x y z
N MET A 1 11.13 6.16 -37.01
CA MET A 1 10.11 6.43 -35.97
C MET A 1 9.86 5.11 -35.24
N GLY A 2 10.15 5.01 -33.94
CA GLY A 2 10.05 3.76 -33.18
C GLY A 2 8.69 3.58 -32.51
N ASP A 3 8.26 2.33 -32.40
CA ASP A 3 6.99 1.87 -31.84
C ASP A 3 6.65 2.46 -30.46
N TRP A 4 5.57 3.24 -30.41
CA TRP A 4 4.99 3.82 -29.20
C TRP A 4 4.10 2.85 -28.40
N ASN A 5 4.11 1.56 -28.74
CA ASN A 5 3.29 0.53 -28.08
C ASN A 5 4.14 -0.53 -27.37
N LYS A 6 5.23 -0.10 -26.71
CA LYS A 6 5.80 -0.88 -25.62
C LYS A 6 5.10 -0.43 -24.34
N PRO A 7 4.44 -1.30 -23.56
CA PRO A 7 4.16 -0.95 -22.18
C PRO A 7 5.51 -0.55 -21.57
N CYS A 8 5.61 0.65 -20.99
CA CYS A 8 6.76 1.00 -20.18
C CYS A 8 6.83 -0.04 -19.06
N ILE A 9 7.59 -1.10 -19.28
CA ILE A 9 8.10 -1.92 -18.20
C ILE A 9 9.15 -1.00 -17.59
N GLU A 10 8.70 -0.15 -16.66
CA GLU A 10 9.58 0.69 -15.88
C GLU A 10 10.62 -0.23 -15.24
N GLU A 11 11.89 0.06 -15.50
CA GLU A 11 12.99 -0.75 -14.97
C GLU A 11 12.88 -0.81 -13.45
N HIS A 12 12.98 -2.01 -12.90
CA HIS A 12 12.92 -2.21 -11.45
C HIS A 12 14.17 -1.59 -10.82
N HIS A 13 14.01 -0.39 -10.25
CA HIS A 13 15.08 0.30 -9.55
C HIS A 13 15.23 -0.25 -8.13
N PRO A 14 16.46 -0.55 -7.67
CA PRO A 14 16.70 -0.97 -6.29
C PRO A 14 16.12 0.05 -5.30
N GLY A 15 15.32 -0.43 -4.34
CA GLY A 15 14.66 0.42 -3.35
C GLY A 15 13.38 1.12 -3.83
N VAL A 16 12.94 0.88 -5.08
CA VAL A 16 11.69 1.41 -5.62
C VAL A 16 10.73 0.26 -5.87
N THR A 17 9.48 0.41 -5.43
CA THR A 17 8.40 -0.54 -5.74
C THR A 17 7.28 0.22 -6.43
N LEU A 18 6.95 -0.21 -7.66
CA LEU A 18 5.78 0.31 -8.37
C LEU A 18 4.53 -0.40 -7.87
N LEU A 19 3.57 0.37 -7.36
CA LEU A 19 2.26 -0.13 -6.95
C LEU A 19 1.28 0.00 -8.15
N ARG A 20 0.84 -1.13 -8.75
CA ARG A 20 -0.22 -1.18 -9.81
C ARG A 20 -1.55 -1.83 -9.38
N GLY A 21 -2.66 -1.09 -9.44
CA GLY A 21 -3.96 -1.54 -8.94
C GLY A 21 -4.52 -0.65 -7.81
N PHE A 22 -5.35 -1.23 -6.93
CA PHE A 22 -6.03 -0.49 -5.85
C PHE A 22 -5.26 -0.66 -4.53
N PHE A 23 -4.47 0.36 -4.18
CA PHE A 23 -3.69 0.39 -2.93
C PHE A 23 -4.05 1.58 -2.06
N GLU A 24 -5.30 2.07 -2.18
CA GLU A 24 -5.73 3.29 -1.51
C GLU A 24 -5.41 3.26 -0.01
N ASN A 25 -5.65 2.13 0.66
CA ASN A 25 -5.34 1.96 2.08
C ASN A 25 -3.84 2.03 2.38
N LEU A 26 -2.99 1.46 1.52
CA LEU A 26 -1.53 1.49 1.68
C LEU A 26 -0.98 2.91 1.43
N LEU A 27 -1.43 3.57 0.36
CA LEU A 27 -1.04 4.94 0.04
C LEU A 27 -1.49 5.92 1.14
N LYS A 28 -2.73 5.76 1.62
CA LYS A 28 -3.27 6.57 2.71
C LYS A 28 -2.50 6.35 4.00
N SER A 29 -2.24 5.10 4.37
CA SER A 29 -1.41 4.76 5.54
C SER A 29 0.00 5.32 5.44
N PHE A 30 0.62 5.30 4.25
CA PHE A 30 1.93 5.91 4.03
C PHE A 30 1.91 7.43 4.27
N LEU A 31 0.91 8.13 3.74
CA LEU A 31 0.78 9.59 3.89
C LEU A 31 0.46 9.99 5.34
N ASP A 32 -0.47 9.27 5.98
CA ASP A 32 -0.92 9.56 7.35
C ASP A 32 0.19 9.33 8.39
N ASN A 33 1.13 8.41 8.11
CA ASN A 33 2.25 8.06 8.99
C ASN A 33 3.57 8.78 8.63
N GLY A 34 3.52 9.87 7.86
CA GLY A 34 4.72 10.66 7.54
C GLY A 34 5.75 9.92 6.67
N GLY A 35 5.29 8.93 5.90
CA GLY A 35 6.13 8.10 5.05
C GLY A 35 6.71 6.85 5.73
N GLU A 36 6.38 6.60 7.00
CA GLU A 36 6.80 5.36 7.67
C GLU A 36 5.89 4.19 7.29
N ILE A 37 6.45 3.18 6.62
CA ILE A 37 5.77 1.89 6.37
C ILE A 37 6.26 0.87 7.39
N GLY A 38 5.65 0.89 8.57
CA GLY A 38 5.89 -0.10 9.61
C GLY A 38 4.90 -1.26 9.54
N ARG A 39 5.35 -2.48 9.89
CA ARG A 39 4.46 -3.66 10.00
C ARG A 39 3.26 -3.40 10.93
N ARG A 40 3.51 -2.69 12.04
CA ARG A 40 2.48 -2.30 13.00
C ARG A 40 1.45 -1.38 12.36
N HIS A 41 1.91 -0.32 11.70
CA HIS A 41 1.03 0.65 11.02
C HIS A 41 0.20 0.02 9.91
N LEU A 42 0.77 -0.91 9.16
CA LEU A 42 0.04 -1.65 8.13
C LEU A 42 -1.05 -2.54 8.75
N MET A 43 -0.72 -3.22 9.86
CA MET A 43 -1.67 -4.07 10.57
C MET A 43 -2.81 -3.25 11.18
N GLU A 44 -2.48 -2.12 11.82
CA GLU A 44 -3.46 -1.16 12.37
C GLU A 44 -4.38 -0.63 11.27
N ALA A 45 -3.84 -0.22 10.12
CA ALA A 45 -4.63 0.28 8.99
C ALA A 45 -5.52 -0.80 8.35
N ALA A 46 -5.06 -2.06 8.31
CA ALA A 46 -5.84 -3.17 7.75
C ALA A 46 -7.06 -3.54 8.61
N ILE A 47 -7.00 -3.28 9.92
CA ILE A 47 -8.10 -3.58 10.87
C ILE A 47 -8.83 -2.34 11.37
N ALA A 48 -8.47 -1.15 10.88
CA ALA A 48 -9.11 0.11 11.27
C ALA A 48 -10.56 0.22 10.75
N ASP A 49 -10.94 -0.61 9.77
CA ASP A 49 -12.27 -0.55 9.19
C ASP A 49 -13.35 -0.93 10.22
N LYS A 50 -14.52 -0.30 10.11
CA LYS A 50 -15.62 -0.38 11.07
C LYS A 50 -16.10 -1.81 11.30
N GLU A 51 -15.98 -2.65 10.27
CA GLU A 51 -16.33 -4.08 10.31
C GLU A 51 -15.51 -4.85 11.35
N TYR A 52 -14.25 -4.45 11.57
CA TYR A 52 -13.34 -5.10 12.51
C TYR A 52 -13.40 -4.49 13.92
N GLN A 53 -13.94 -3.28 14.07
CA GLN A 53 -14.10 -2.62 15.38
C GLN A 53 -15.12 -3.31 16.29
N ALA A 54 -15.97 -4.18 15.74
CA ALA A 54 -16.90 -5.01 16.50
C ALA A 54 -16.28 -6.30 17.05
N LEU A 55 -15.04 -6.63 16.66
CA LEU A 55 -14.35 -7.84 17.11
C LEU A 55 -13.84 -7.65 18.54
N SER A 56 -14.13 -8.63 19.39
CA SER A 56 -13.61 -8.69 20.76
C SER A 56 -12.49 -9.72 20.86
N VAL A 57 -11.39 -9.36 21.52
CA VAL A 57 -10.34 -10.31 21.88
C VAL A 57 -10.84 -11.14 23.07
N VAL A 58 -10.87 -12.46 22.91
CA VAL A 58 -11.20 -13.42 23.98
C VAL A 58 -9.90 -14.06 24.45
N ASP A 59 -9.76 -14.23 25.77
CA ASP A 59 -8.60 -14.86 26.44
C ASP A 59 -8.59 -16.39 26.29
#